data_AF-A0A7S1VYH9-F1
#
_entry.id   AF-A0A7S1VYH9-F1
#
_cell.length_a   1.000
_cell.length_b   1.000
_cell.length_c   1.000
_cell.angle_alpha   90.00
_cell.angle_beta   90.00
_cell.angle_gamma   90.00
#
_symmetry.space_group_name_H-M   'P 1'
#
loop_
_entity.id
_entity.type
_entity.pdbx_description
1 polymer ?
#
loop_
_entity_poly.entity_id
_entity_poly.type
_entity_poly.pdbx_seq_one_letter_code
_entity_poly.pdbx_strand_id
1 'polypeptide(L)'
;EVAKKVVFEAAQDALPGFEIGHAKNSRTTHLNCYDPTKEGKKSPVVYVDCPGFEDTNGHEADVATSVMLSKVAAQCRTLRFVILISYVSLLEDRGGAMRSVLKLIRSFSRNFVEEKESFMFLFTHTNEIQGIPDSVEGAVVSVRDEIVRIIDGTTDQETLGVLKIIEKSLRKRYPFANVFLPLRTDARKLLEMIHKYLTPVQGSHLANNCGLTQSSRLTLSGELQHLLQLLRFELHSEKPEMERVLKLLKSFHCIERYIVIEDVVNIAEEVRNQISIF
;
A
#
# COMPACT_ATOMS: atom_id res chain seq x y z
N GLU A 1 -0.52 -41.78 -1.18
CA GLU A 1 -0.78 -40.94 -2.37
C GLU A 1 0.35 -39.92 -2.52
N VAL A 2 0.98 -39.86 -3.69
CA VAL A 2 1.96 -38.80 -4.00
C VAL A 2 1.16 -37.54 -4.28
N ALA A 3 1.25 -36.54 -3.40
CA ALA A 3 0.61 -35.24 -3.62
C ALA A 3 1.11 -34.67 -4.95
N LYS A 4 0.23 -34.61 -5.96
CA LYS A 4 0.51 -33.90 -7.22
C LYS A 4 0.74 -32.44 -6.87
N LYS A 5 2.00 -32.02 -6.91
CA LYS A 5 2.39 -30.62 -6.81
C LYS A 5 1.82 -29.93 -8.05
N VAL A 6 0.72 -29.19 -7.89
CA VAL A 6 0.19 -28.32 -8.93
C VAL A 6 1.21 -27.19 -9.07
N VAL A 7 2.04 -27.27 -10.10
CA VAL A 7 2.93 -26.18 -10.47
C VAL A 7 2.04 -25.14 -11.14
N PHE A 8 1.74 -24.06 -10.42
CA PHE A 8 1.07 -22.89 -11.00
C PHE A 8 2.07 -22.21 -11.93
N GLU A 9 1.77 -22.18 -13.23
CA GLU A 9 2.49 -21.31 -14.15
C GLU A 9 1.89 -19.91 -13.99
N ALA A 10 2.51 -19.14 -13.10
CA ALA A 10 2.02 -17.85 -12.63
C ALA A 10 1.64 -16.87 -13.77
N ALA A 11 2.26 -17.01 -14.95
CA ALA A 11 1.97 -16.18 -16.12
C ALA A 11 0.78 -16.67 -16.98
N GLN A 12 0.49 -17.98 -17.00
CA GLN A 12 -0.62 -18.53 -17.79
C GLN A 12 -1.93 -18.60 -16.99
N ASP A 13 -1.81 -18.79 -15.68
CA ASP A 13 -2.95 -18.95 -14.76
C ASP A 13 -3.26 -17.65 -13.98
N ALA A 14 -2.71 -16.50 -14.41
CA ALA A 14 -2.98 -15.22 -13.77
C ALA A 14 -4.47 -14.85 -13.86
N LEU A 15 -5.03 -14.37 -12.75
CA LEU A 15 -6.38 -13.81 -12.77
C LEU A 15 -6.39 -12.54 -13.63
N PRO A 16 -7.48 -12.24 -14.37
CA PRO A 16 -7.58 -11.00 -15.14
C PRO A 16 -7.30 -9.78 -14.25
N GLY A 17 -6.32 -8.96 -14.65
CA GLY A 17 -5.85 -7.79 -13.89
C GLY A 17 -4.80 -8.07 -12.81
N PHE A 18 -4.40 -9.32 -12.58
CA PHE A 18 -3.34 -9.70 -11.63
C PHE A 18 -2.15 -10.27 -12.41
N GLU A 19 -1.76 -9.56 -13.46
CA GLU A 19 -0.68 -9.96 -14.35
C GLU A 19 0.64 -9.96 -13.61
N ILE A 20 1.35 -11.08 -13.65
CA ILE A 20 2.64 -11.21 -12.97
C ILE A 20 3.74 -10.70 -13.90
N GLY A 21 4.52 -9.74 -13.40
CA GLY A 21 5.66 -9.19 -14.12
C GLY A 21 6.75 -10.21 -14.38
N HIS A 22 7.41 -10.04 -15.53
CA HIS A 22 8.66 -10.72 -15.87
C HIS A 22 9.81 -9.71 -15.81
N ALA A 23 10.97 -10.13 -15.30
CA ALA A 23 12.22 -9.36 -15.28
C ALA A 23 12.21 -8.05 -14.46
N LYS A 24 11.99 -8.14 -13.13
CA LYS A 24 12.09 -7.05 -12.14
C LYS A 24 11.25 -5.77 -12.40
N ASN A 25 10.42 -5.75 -13.44
CA ASN A 25 9.51 -4.66 -13.73
C ASN A 25 8.13 -4.96 -13.16
N SER A 26 7.61 -4.07 -12.31
CA SER A 26 6.25 -4.16 -11.80
C SER A 26 5.24 -4.05 -12.96
N ARG A 27 4.23 -4.93 -12.98
CA ARG A 27 3.10 -4.86 -13.92
C ARG A 27 1.88 -4.17 -13.31
N THR A 28 1.75 -4.20 -12.00
CA THR A 28 0.68 -3.52 -11.27
C THR A 28 1.00 -2.02 -11.23
N THR A 29 0.46 -1.28 -12.20
CA THR A 29 0.60 0.18 -12.31
C THR A 29 -0.59 0.95 -11.74
N HIS A 30 -1.69 0.25 -11.48
CA HIS A 30 -2.92 0.79 -10.90
C HIS A 30 -3.57 -0.27 -10.00
N LEU A 31 -4.54 0.14 -9.16
CA LEU A 31 -5.30 -0.81 -8.36
C LEU A 31 -6.08 -1.77 -9.25
N ASN A 32 -5.90 -3.06 -9.01
CA ASN A 32 -6.66 -4.12 -9.63
C ASN A 32 -7.56 -4.79 -8.60
N CYS A 33 -8.75 -5.21 -9.02
CA CYS A 33 -9.69 -5.89 -8.13
C CYS A 33 -10.17 -7.20 -8.75
N TYR A 34 -10.20 -8.24 -7.92
CA TYR A 34 -10.74 -9.53 -8.25
C TYR A 34 -11.96 -9.81 -7.37
N ASP A 35 -13.11 -9.92 -8.02
CA ASP A 35 -14.39 -10.24 -7.41
C ASP A 35 -14.79 -11.68 -7.77
N PRO A 36 -14.64 -12.65 -6.84
CA PRO A 36 -14.97 -14.05 -7.11
C PRO A 36 -16.45 -14.26 -7.48
N THR A 37 -17.35 -13.34 -7.12
CA THR A 37 -18.78 -13.47 -7.44
C THR A 37 -19.07 -13.37 -8.93
N LYS A 38 -18.22 -12.65 -9.68
CA LYS A 38 -18.30 -12.56 -11.15
C LYS A 38 -18.03 -13.90 -11.83
N GLU A 39 -17.38 -14.84 -11.14
CA GLU A 39 -17.16 -16.22 -11.59
C GLU A 39 -18.16 -17.21 -10.98
N GLY A 40 -19.24 -16.72 -10.38
CA GLY A 40 -20.27 -17.56 -9.75
C GLY A 40 -19.89 -18.13 -8.38
N LYS A 41 -18.77 -17.72 -7.79
CA LYS A 41 -18.39 -18.13 -6.42
C LYS A 41 -19.15 -17.30 -5.39
N LYS A 42 -19.71 -17.95 -4.36
CA LYS A 42 -20.33 -17.25 -3.23
C LYS A 42 -19.26 -16.76 -2.26
N SER A 43 -18.64 -15.63 -2.56
CA SER A 43 -17.65 -14.97 -1.68
C SER A 43 -18.06 -13.51 -1.45
N PRO A 44 -18.18 -13.04 -0.20
CA PRO A 44 -18.38 -11.62 0.10
C PRO A 44 -17.05 -10.82 0.08
N VAL A 45 -15.93 -11.47 -0.28
CA VAL A 45 -14.58 -10.88 -0.25
C VAL A 45 -14.14 -10.55 -1.67
N VAL A 46 -13.75 -9.29 -1.85
CA VAL A 46 -13.06 -8.77 -3.04
C VAL A 46 -11.58 -8.66 -2.71
N TYR A 47 -10.72 -9.14 -3.59
CA TYR A 47 -9.27 -9.00 -3.47
C TYR A 47 -8.84 -7.76 -4.23
N VAL A 48 -7.96 -6.98 -3.63
CA VAL A 48 -7.41 -5.78 -4.24
C VAL A 48 -5.90 -5.91 -4.26
N ASP A 49 -5.31 -5.80 -5.45
CA ASP A 49 -3.87 -5.70 -5.64
C ASP A 49 -3.50 -4.24 -5.89
N CYS A 50 -2.41 -3.79 -5.28
CA CYS A 50 -1.94 -2.42 -5.37
C CYS A 50 -0.51 -2.34 -5.90
N PRO A 51 -0.19 -1.27 -6.65
CA PRO A 51 1.21 -0.97 -6.95
C PRO A 51 2.05 -0.93 -5.68
N GLY A 52 3.34 -1.26 -5.81
CA GLY A 52 4.29 -1.08 -4.72
C GLY A 52 4.37 0.39 -4.30
N PHE A 53 4.33 0.64 -2.99
CA PHE A 53 4.54 1.98 -2.43
C PHE A 53 6.02 2.34 -2.40
N GLU A 54 6.34 3.61 -2.67
CA GLU A 54 7.72 4.10 -2.75
C GLU A 54 8.58 3.34 -3.80
N ASP A 55 7.93 2.71 -4.79
CA ASP A 55 8.61 2.09 -5.93
C ASP A 55 9.10 3.16 -6.93
N THR A 56 9.96 2.77 -7.86
CA THR A 56 10.67 3.59 -8.86
C THR A 56 9.82 4.48 -9.77
N ASN A 57 8.49 4.48 -9.63
CA ASN A 57 7.55 5.23 -10.46
C ASN A 57 7.30 6.68 -10.01
N GLY A 58 7.92 7.12 -8.91
CA GLY A 58 7.90 8.51 -8.46
C GLY A 58 6.71 8.89 -7.57
N HIS A 59 6.72 10.13 -7.08
CA HIS A 59 5.73 10.63 -6.12
C HIS A 59 4.31 10.68 -6.68
N GLU A 60 4.15 10.87 -7.99
CA GLU A 60 2.87 10.91 -8.68
C GLU A 60 2.15 9.56 -8.60
N ALA A 61 2.90 8.46 -8.76
CA ALA A 61 2.37 7.11 -8.62
C ALA A 61 1.93 6.82 -7.18
N ASP A 62 2.70 7.29 -6.19
CA ASP A 62 2.32 7.19 -4.77
C ASP A 62 1.05 7.99 -4.46
N VAL A 63 0.94 9.22 -4.99
CA VAL A 63 -0.27 10.06 -4.85
C VAL A 63 -1.47 9.35 -5.45
N ALA A 64 -1.35 8.87 -6.70
CA ALA A 64 -2.42 8.17 -7.38
C ALA A 64 -2.86 6.92 -6.60
N THR A 65 -1.91 6.08 -6.18
CA THR A 65 -2.18 4.84 -5.42
C THR A 65 -2.88 5.14 -4.09
N SER A 66 -2.41 6.15 -3.37
CA SER A 66 -3.00 6.60 -2.10
C SER A 66 -4.44 7.08 -2.26
N VAL A 67 -4.70 7.90 -3.28
CA VAL A 67 -6.04 8.40 -3.61
C VAL A 67 -6.97 7.25 -4.00
N MET A 68 -6.47 6.32 -4.80
CA MET A 68 -7.25 5.16 -5.23
C MET A 68 -7.60 4.25 -4.06
N LEU A 69 -6.66 4.02 -3.14
CA LEU A 69 -6.91 3.24 -1.92
C LEU A 69 -7.90 3.94 -0.98
N SER A 70 -7.92 5.27 -0.93
CA SER A 70 -8.94 6.04 -0.20
C SER A 70 -10.33 5.75 -0.72
N LYS A 71 -10.49 5.76 -2.05
CA LYS A 71 -11.77 5.50 -2.69
C LYS A 71 -12.22 4.06 -2.46
N VAL A 72 -11.30 3.10 -2.52
CA VAL A 72 -11.59 1.71 -2.17
C VAL A 72 -12.00 1.60 -0.71
N ALA A 73 -11.24 2.20 0.21
CA ALA A 73 -11.54 2.19 1.64
C ALA A 73 -12.90 2.82 1.98
N ALA A 74 -13.28 3.89 1.28
CA ALA A 74 -14.57 4.55 1.44
C ALA A 74 -15.75 3.70 0.92
N GLN A 75 -15.53 2.87 -0.10
CA GLN A 75 -16.55 1.99 -0.68
C GLN A 75 -16.65 0.64 0.03
N CYS A 76 -15.57 0.18 0.67
CA CYS A 76 -15.55 -1.07 1.40
C CYS A 76 -16.16 -0.91 2.80
N ARG A 77 -17.04 -1.85 3.18
CA ARG A 77 -17.55 -1.93 4.57
C ARG A 77 -16.39 -2.11 5.55
N THR A 78 -15.45 -2.96 5.17
CA THR A 78 -14.28 -3.29 5.98
C THR A 78 -13.08 -3.72 5.14
N LEU A 79 -11.88 -3.54 5.68
CA LEU A 79 -10.61 -3.90 5.02
C LEU A 79 -9.75 -4.85 5.88
N ARG A 80 -8.93 -5.65 5.20
CA ARG A 80 -7.88 -6.49 5.76
C ARG A 80 -6.63 -6.30 4.92
N PHE A 81 -5.47 -6.30 5.56
CA PHE A 81 -4.20 -6.00 4.90
C PHE A 81 -3.30 -7.23 4.92
N VAL A 82 -2.83 -7.64 3.75
CA VAL A 82 -1.77 -8.63 3.58
C VAL A 82 -0.58 -7.88 2.99
N ILE A 83 0.48 -7.72 3.78
CA ILE A 83 1.66 -6.94 3.42
C ILE A 83 2.77 -7.92 3.06
N LEU A 84 3.20 -7.88 1.80
CA LEU A 84 4.32 -8.66 1.32
C LEU A 84 5.62 -7.88 1.54
N ILE A 85 6.60 -8.50 2.19
CA ILE A 85 7.90 -7.87 2.47
C ILE A 85 8.99 -8.77 1.92
N SER A 86 9.80 -8.25 1.00
CA SER A 86 11.00 -8.97 0.56
C SER A 86 11.99 -9.07 1.71
N TYR A 87 12.45 -10.28 1.99
CA TYR A 87 13.48 -10.51 3.00
C TYR A 87 14.80 -9.82 2.63
N VAL A 88 15.11 -9.70 1.35
CA VAL A 88 16.29 -8.96 0.87
C VAL A 88 16.22 -7.49 1.32
N SER A 89 15.06 -6.85 1.20
CA SER A 89 14.85 -5.45 1.60
C SER A 89 14.94 -5.23 3.11
N LEU A 90 14.77 -6.27 3.93
CA LEU A 90 15.03 -6.16 5.37
C LEU A 90 16.52 -6.01 5.67
N LEU A 91 17.38 -6.69 4.90
CA LEU A 91 18.82 -6.72 5.10
C LEU A 91 19.51 -5.42 4.64
N GLU A 92 19.07 -4.87 3.50
CA GLU A 92 19.79 -3.79 2.82
C GLU A 92 19.83 -2.46 3.59
N ASP A 93 18.76 -2.08 4.29
CA ASP A 93 18.68 -0.78 5.00
C ASP A 93 18.44 -0.91 6.52
N ARG A 94 18.93 -2.00 7.14
CA ARG A 94 18.79 -2.26 8.59
C ARG A 94 17.35 -1.99 9.09
N GLY A 95 16.36 -2.53 8.37
CA GLY A 95 14.94 -2.27 8.65
C GLY A 95 14.33 -1.05 7.96
N GLY A 96 14.96 -0.46 6.95
CA GLY A 96 14.36 0.58 6.10
C GLY A 96 13.01 0.20 5.52
N ALA A 97 12.92 -1.01 4.95
CA ALA A 97 11.66 -1.56 4.45
C ALA A 97 10.58 -1.60 5.55
N MET A 98 10.96 -1.91 6.79
CA MET A 98 10.03 -1.88 7.92
C MET A 98 9.56 -0.46 8.23
N ARG A 99 10.45 0.54 8.19
CA ARG A 99 10.06 1.95 8.37
C ARG A 99 9.07 2.40 7.29
N SER A 100 9.27 2.03 6.03
CA SER A 100 8.34 2.34 4.94
C SER A 100 6.99 1.65 5.11
N VAL A 101 6.99 0.35 5.45
CA VAL A 101 5.77 -0.39 5.78
C VAL A 101 5.03 0.24 6.97
N LEU A 102 5.74 0.76 7.96
CA LEU A 102 5.13 1.42 9.11
C LEU A 102 4.51 2.77 8.78
N LYS A 103 5.19 3.57 7.94
CA LYS A 103 4.59 4.80 7.40
C LYS A 103 3.29 4.47 6.67
N LEU A 104 3.28 3.41 5.87
CA LEU A 104 2.11 2.94 5.18
C LEU A 104 1.00 2.52 6.15
N ILE A 105 1.31 1.69 7.14
CA ILE A 105 0.35 1.25 8.17
C ILE A 105 -0.24 2.44 8.94
N ARG A 106 0.57 3.43 9.32
CA ARG A 106 0.09 4.64 10.01
C ARG A 106 -0.94 5.42 9.17
N SER A 107 -0.81 5.39 7.85
CA SER A 107 -1.79 6.02 6.96
C SER A 107 -3.15 5.29 6.96
N PHE A 108 -3.15 4.00 7.32
CA PHE A 108 -4.32 3.11 7.39
C PHE A 108 -4.70 2.70 8.81
N SER A 109 -4.12 3.26 9.86
CA SER A 109 -4.45 2.83 11.21
C SER A 109 -4.11 3.94 12.19
N ARG A 110 -5.12 4.38 12.95
CA ARG A 110 -4.91 5.37 14.03
C ARG A 110 -4.13 4.77 15.18
N ASN A 111 -4.41 3.51 15.50
CA ASN A 111 -3.74 2.78 16.56
C ASN A 111 -3.44 1.34 16.10
N PHE A 112 -2.22 1.10 15.65
CA PHE A 112 -1.82 -0.22 15.15
C PHE A 112 -1.96 -1.29 16.24
N VAL A 113 -1.76 -0.98 17.51
CA VAL A 113 -1.83 -1.98 18.59
C VAL A 113 -3.25 -2.53 18.74
N GLU A 114 -4.26 -1.70 18.53
CA GLU A 114 -5.67 -2.08 18.53
C GLU A 114 -6.07 -2.81 17.24
N GLU A 115 -5.53 -2.35 16.09
CA GLU A 115 -5.93 -2.85 14.77
C GLU A 115 -5.01 -3.97 14.24
N LYS A 116 -3.97 -4.38 14.97
CA LYS A 116 -2.92 -5.33 14.54
C LYS A 116 -3.45 -6.65 13.97
N GLU A 117 -4.62 -7.09 14.42
CA GLU A 117 -5.24 -8.33 13.97
C GLU A 117 -5.78 -8.22 12.53
N SER A 118 -5.79 -7.02 11.97
CA SER A 118 -6.20 -6.75 10.59
C SER A 118 -5.05 -6.73 9.60
N PHE A 119 -3.84 -6.95 10.08
CA PHE A 119 -2.61 -6.96 9.29
C PHE A 119 -1.95 -8.33 9.37
N MET A 120 -1.51 -8.83 8.22
CA MET A 120 -0.64 -9.99 8.11
C MET A 120 0.62 -9.62 7.33
N PHE A 121 1.78 -9.91 7.91
CA PHE A 121 3.08 -9.70 7.28
C PHE A 121 3.58 -11.01 6.69
N LEU A 122 3.79 -11.05 5.38
CA LEU A 122 4.33 -12.21 4.67
C LEU A 122 5.71 -11.89 4.12
N PHE A 123 6.71 -12.58 4.63
CA PHE A 123 8.09 -12.44 4.16
C PHE A 123 8.34 -13.33 2.95
N THR A 124 8.82 -12.73 1.87
CA THR A 124 9.06 -13.39 0.58
C THR A 124 10.56 -13.38 0.24
N HIS A 125 10.95 -14.12 -0.80
CA HIS A 125 12.32 -14.15 -1.33
C HIS A 125 13.41 -14.57 -0.34
N THR A 126 13.07 -15.26 0.75
CA THR A 126 14.06 -15.79 1.70
C THR A 126 14.98 -16.82 1.05
N ASN A 127 14.52 -17.50 0.00
CA ASN A 127 15.27 -18.48 -0.77
C ASN A 127 16.28 -17.87 -1.76
N GLU A 128 16.31 -16.54 -1.91
CA GLU A 128 17.30 -15.84 -2.75
C GLU A 128 18.61 -15.56 -2.00
N ILE A 129 18.60 -15.70 -0.67
CA ILE A 129 19.76 -15.43 0.18
C ILE A 129 20.53 -16.71 0.47
N GLN A 130 21.82 -16.71 0.16
CA GLN A 130 22.71 -17.83 0.45
C GLN A 130 22.79 -18.08 1.96
N GLY A 131 22.65 -19.35 2.35
CA GLY A 131 22.74 -19.78 3.76
C GLY A 131 21.39 -19.83 4.49
N ILE A 132 20.30 -19.37 3.87
CA ILE A 132 18.95 -19.58 4.41
C ILE A 132 18.44 -20.97 4.01
N PRO A 133 17.91 -21.77 4.94
CA PRO A 133 17.37 -23.08 4.59
C PRO A 133 16.17 -22.94 3.61
N ASP A 134 16.13 -23.80 2.59
CA ASP A 134 14.98 -23.93 1.66
C ASP A 134 13.82 -24.72 2.29
N SER A 135 13.44 -24.33 3.51
CA SER A 135 12.27 -24.83 4.22
C SER A 135 11.52 -23.65 4.85
N VAL A 136 10.20 -23.77 4.96
CA VAL A 136 9.38 -22.72 5.59
C VAL A 136 9.82 -22.50 7.04
N GLU A 137 10.10 -23.58 7.77
CA GLU A 137 10.56 -23.53 9.15
C GLU A 137 11.91 -22.82 9.29
N GLY A 138 12.87 -23.14 8.42
CA GLY A 138 14.20 -22.52 8.45
C GLY A 138 14.15 -21.06 8.06
N ALA A 139 13.38 -20.72 7.03
CA ALA A 139 13.16 -19.33 6.65
C ALA A 139 12.48 -18.51 7.76
N VAL A 140 11.48 -19.08 8.46
CA VAL A 140 10.84 -18.41 9.61
C VAL A 140 11.86 -18.10 10.71
N VAL A 141 12.80 -19.00 10.98
CA VAL A 141 13.88 -18.78 11.95
C VAL A 141 14.80 -17.65 11.48
N SER A 142 15.26 -17.68 10.23
CA SER A 142 16.13 -16.63 9.67
C SER A 142 15.47 -15.25 9.70
N VAL A 143 14.21 -15.15 9.28
CA VAL A 143 13.43 -13.90 9.34
C VAL A 143 13.32 -13.40 10.78
N ARG A 144 12.96 -14.29 11.72
CA ARG A 144 12.82 -13.91 13.13
C ARG A 144 14.13 -13.37 13.70
N ASP A 145 15.25 -14.05 13.43
CA ASP A 145 16.55 -13.66 13.96
C ASP A 145 17.00 -12.30 13.39
N GLU A 146 16.69 -12.02 12.13
CA GLU A 146 16.92 -10.70 11.54
C GLU A 146 16.03 -9.62 12.14
N ILE A 147 14.74 -9.91 12.39
CA ILE A 147 13.84 -8.99 13.10
C ILE A 147 14.37 -8.66 14.50
N VAL A 148 14.93 -9.63 15.22
CA VAL A 148 15.57 -9.40 16.54
C VAL A 148 16.75 -8.44 16.41
N ARG A 149 17.62 -8.60 15.39
CA ARG A 149 18.72 -7.67 15.14
C ARG A 149 18.24 -6.25 14.85
N ILE A 150 17.16 -6.11 14.08
CA ILE A 150 16.56 -4.79 13.79
C ILE A 150 15.98 -4.18 15.07
N ILE A 151 15.33 -4.97 15.93
CA ILE A 151 14.84 -4.54 17.25
C ILE A 151 16.00 -4.00 18.10
N ASP A 152 17.12 -4.71 18.16
CA ASP A 152 18.29 -4.30 18.95
C ASP A 152 18.96 -3.03 18.41
N GLY A 153 18.84 -2.78 17.09
CA GLY A 153 19.45 -1.65 16.41
C GLY A 153 18.58 -0.39 16.28
N THR A 154 17.29 -0.44 16.63
CA THR A 154 16.36 0.68 16.43
C THR A 154 15.93 1.33 17.75
N THR A 155 15.82 2.66 17.74
CA THR A 155 15.37 3.45 18.90
C THR A 155 13.93 3.96 18.75
N ASP A 156 13.33 3.82 17.57
CA ASP A 156 11.95 4.23 17.30
C ASP A 156 10.95 3.30 18.00
N GLN A 157 10.29 3.81 19.04
CA GLN A 157 9.36 3.06 19.89
C GLN A 157 8.16 2.50 19.14
N GLU A 158 7.68 3.19 18.11
CA GLU A 158 6.55 2.71 17.32
C GLU A 158 6.98 1.58 16.39
N THR A 159 8.14 1.73 15.76
CA THR A 159 8.78 0.65 14.99
C THR A 159 9.02 -0.58 15.87
N LEU A 160 9.52 -0.39 17.09
CA LEU A 160 9.70 -1.46 18.07
C LEU A 160 8.39 -2.19 18.40
N GLY A 161 7.29 -1.46 18.53
CA GLY A 161 5.98 -2.07 18.81
C GLY A 161 5.57 -3.08 17.75
N VAL A 162 5.71 -2.72 16.47
CA VAL A 162 5.34 -3.61 15.36
C VAL A 162 6.31 -4.75 15.18
N LEU A 163 7.62 -4.49 15.26
CA LEU A 163 8.64 -5.53 15.17
C LEU A 163 8.47 -6.58 16.28
N LYS A 164 8.13 -6.17 17.50
CA LYS A 164 7.83 -7.11 18.61
C LYS A 164 6.58 -7.95 18.34
N ILE A 165 5.57 -7.40 17.68
CA ILE A 165 4.37 -8.17 17.26
C ILE A 165 4.75 -9.19 16.19
N ILE A 166 5.57 -8.81 15.21
CA ILE A 166 6.08 -9.69 14.16
C ILE A 166 6.94 -10.81 14.77
N GLU A 167 7.94 -10.47 15.58
CA GLU A 167 8.80 -11.43 16.29
C GLU A 167 7.96 -12.44 17.08
N LYS A 168 7.02 -11.95 17.89
CA LYS A 168 6.16 -12.78 18.71
C LYS A 168 5.31 -13.70 17.84
N SER A 169 4.84 -13.21 16.70
CA SER A 169 4.02 -13.99 15.78
C SER A 169 4.82 -15.09 15.10
N LEU A 170 6.04 -14.80 14.63
CA LEU A 170 6.95 -15.81 14.06
C LEU A 170 7.34 -16.86 15.11
N ARG A 171 7.69 -16.43 16.33
CA ARG A 171 8.07 -17.33 17.43
C ARG A 171 6.93 -18.23 17.90
N LYS A 172 5.72 -17.69 18.05
CA LYS A 172 4.55 -18.42 18.55
C LYS A 172 3.68 -19.04 17.45
N ARG A 173 4.07 -18.90 16.19
CA ARG A 173 3.29 -19.33 15.01
C ARG A 173 1.89 -18.71 14.98
N TYR A 174 1.78 -17.44 15.35
CA TYR A 174 0.54 -16.68 15.19
C TYR A 174 0.35 -16.25 13.74
N PRO A 175 -0.91 -16.08 13.31
CA PRO A 175 -1.24 -15.82 11.91
C PRO A 175 -0.78 -14.45 11.39
N PHE A 176 -0.35 -13.53 12.25
CA PHE A 176 -0.07 -12.15 11.85
C PHE A 176 1.30 -11.95 11.20
N ALA A 177 2.20 -12.93 11.27
CA ALA A 177 3.45 -12.91 10.52
C ALA A 177 3.87 -14.31 10.10
N ASN A 178 4.28 -14.48 8.84
CA ASN A 178 4.74 -15.77 8.33
C ASN A 178 5.68 -15.59 7.13
N VAL A 179 6.26 -16.68 6.65
CA VAL A 179 7.03 -16.72 5.40
C VAL A 179 6.16 -17.28 4.28
N PHE A 180 6.25 -16.67 3.11
CA PHE A 180 5.65 -17.17 1.88
C PHE A 180 6.73 -17.59 0.88
N LEU A 181 6.84 -18.90 0.68
CA LEU A 181 7.68 -19.55 -0.32
C LEU A 181 6.77 -20.16 -1.39
N PRO A 182 6.68 -19.60 -2.61
CA PRO A 182 5.68 -20.00 -3.61
C PRO A 182 5.60 -21.52 -3.88
N LEU A 183 6.74 -22.22 -3.86
CA LEU A 183 6.83 -23.65 -4.16
C LEU A 183 6.74 -24.56 -2.93
N ARG A 184 6.66 -23.99 -1.73
CA ARG A 184 6.72 -24.72 -0.44
C ARG A 184 5.54 -24.39 0.48
N THR A 185 4.94 -23.23 0.34
CA THR A 185 3.81 -22.79 1.15
C THR A 185 2.51 -23.35 0.60
N ASP A 186 1.70 -23.94 1.49
CA ASP A 186 0.34 -24.34 1.15
C ASP A 186 -0.55 -23.08 1.05
N ALA A 187 -0.82 -22.66 -0.19
CA ALA A 187 -1.60 -21.47 -0.47
C ALA A 187 -3.05 -21.58 0.05
N ARG A 188 -3.65 -22.77 0.08
CA ARG A 188 -5.01 -22.96 0.59
C ARG A 188 -5.05 -22.73 2.09
N LYS A 189 -4.11 -23.35 2.81
CA LYS A 189 -3.97 -23.15 4.25
C LYS A 189 -3.68 -21.70 4.61
N LEU A 190 -2.85 -21.01 3.81
CA LEU A 190 -2.58 -19.59 3.98
C LEU A 190 -3.84 -18.74 3.79
N LEU A 191 -4.63 -18.98 2.74
CA LEU A 191 -5.90 -18.28 2.50
C LEU A 191 -6.92 -18.54 3.61
N GLU A 192 -7.04 -19.78 4.08
CA GLU A 192 -7.87 -20.12 5.23
C GLU A 192 -7.45 -19.37 6.50
N MET A 193 -6.14 -19.28 6.75
CA MET A 193 -5.61 -18.47 7.85
C MET A 193 -5.97 -17.00 7.69
N ILE A 194 -5.84 -16.45 6.48
CA ILE A 194 -6.15 -15.05 6.20
C ILE A 194 -7.63 -14.77 6.53
N HIS A 195 -8.54 -15.60 6.01
CA HIS A 195 -9.98 -15.41 6.24
C HIS A 195 -10.41 -15.66 7.68
N LYS A 196 -9.77 -16.61 8.37
CA LYS A 196 -10.16 -17.01 9.72
C LYS A 196 -9.66 -16.03 10.78
N TYR A 197 -8.43 -15.54 10.65
CA TYR A 197 -7.76 -14.83 11.74
C TYR A 197 -7.66 -13.33 11.54
N LEU A 198 -7.70 -12.82 10.30
CA LEU A 198 -7.66 -11.38 10.13
C LEU A 198 -9.01 -10.76 10.49
N THR A 199 -8.98 -9.88 11.49
CA THR A 199 -10.11 -9.04 11.82
C THR A 199 -10.24 -7.92 10.79
N PRO A 200 -11.46 -7.54 10.41
CA PRO A 200 -11.64 -6.51 9.42
C PRO A 200 -11.70 -5.11 10.09
N VAL A 201 -10.93 -4.12 9.61
CA VAL A 201 -11.00 -2.70 10.06
C VAL A 201 -12.17 -2.01 9.37
N GLN A 202 -12.88 -1.11 10.06
CA GLN A 202 -13.94 -0.31 9.44
C GLN A 202 -13.37 0.74 8.47
N GLY A 203 -13.94 0.81 7.26
CA GLY A 203 -13.43 1.65 6.17
C GLY A 203 -13.50 3.17 6.40
N SER A 204 -14.38 3.64 7.29
CA SER A 204 -14.66 5.07 7.48
C SER A 204 -13.46 5.88 8.00
N HIS A 205 -12.62 5.29 8.85
CA HIS A 205 -11.40 5.96 9.33
C HIS A 205 -10.26 5.92 8.31
N LEU A 206 -10.23 4.88 7.48
CA LEU A 206 -9.22 4.64 6.46
C LEU A 206 -9.36 5.60 5.27
N ALA A 207 -10.59 6.00 4.95
CA ALA A 207 -10.87 6.96 3.89
C ALA A 207 -10.23 8.33 4.14
N ASN A 208 -10.15 8.77 5.39
CA ASN A 208 -9.80 10.17 5.73
C ASN A 208 -8.29 10.47 5.74
N ASN A 209 -7.43 9.47 5.97
CA ASN A 209 -6.00 9.68 6.19
C ASN A 209 -5.12 9.18 5.02
N CYS A 210 -5.74 8.92 3.89
CA CYS A 210 -5.33 7.79 3.06
C CYS A 210 -3.95 7.94 2.41
N GLY A 211 -3.02 7.08 2.83
CA GLY A 211 -1.85 6.61 2.06
C GLY A 211 -0.74 7.62 1.78
N LEU A 212 -1.07 8.91 1.68
CA LEU A 212 -0.16 9.93 1.22
C LEU A 212 0.98 10.06 2.21
N THR A 213 2.16 9.62 1.79
CA THR A 213 3.38 9.88 2.54
C THR A 213 3.52 11.39 2.73
N GLN A 214 4.18 11.81 3.81
CA GLN A 214 4.43 13.23 4.04
C GLN A 214 5.15 13.87 2.85
N SER A 215 6.07 13.14 2.21
CA SER A 215 6.78 13.60 1.01
C SER A 215 5.81 13.83 -0.15
N SER A 216 4.96 12.84 -0.46
CA SER A 216 3.96 12.94 -1.54
C SER A 216 2.96 14.07 -1.28
N ARG A 217 2.55 14.29 -0.01
CA ARG A 217 1.70 15.42 0.37
C ARG A 217 2.40 16.76 0.14
N LEU A 218 3.65 16.91 0.56
CA LEU A 218 4.41 18.14 0.33
C LEU A 218 4.60 18.43 -1.16
N THR A 219 4.92 17.41 -1.96
CA THR A 219 5.04 17.54 -3.42
C THR A 219 3.72 17.98 -4.04
N LEU A 220 2.60 17.32 -3.71
CA LEU A 220 1.27 17.69 -4.20
C LEU A 220 0.90 19.12 -3.80
N SER A 221 1.15 19.50 -2.55
CA SER A 221 0.88 20.87 -2.07
C SER A 221 1.76 21.91 -2.76
N GLY A 222 3.02 21.60 -3.04
CA GLY A 222 3.91 22.45 -3.84
C GLY A 222 3.38 22.69 -5.26
N GLU A 223 2.95 21.62 -5.95
CA GLU A 223 2.37 21.72 -7.29
C GLU A 223 1.05 22.51 -7.31
N LEU A 224 0.17 22.29 -6.32
CA LEU A 224 -1.07 23.04 -6.21
C LEU A 224 -0.83 24.54 -5.98
N GLN A 225 0.16 24.89 -5.14
CA GLN A 225 0.55 26.28 -4.93
C GLN A 225 1.14 26.89 -6.21
N HIS A 226 1.94 26.14 -6.95
CA HIS A 226 2.48 26.58 -8.23
C HIS A 226 1.34 26.88 -9.24
N LEU A 227 0.38 25.96 -9.39
CA LEU A 227 -0.79 26.16 -10.25
C LEU A 227 -1.62 27.37 -9.83
N LEU A 228 -1.73 27.63 -8.52
CA LEU A 228 -2.50 28.76 -7.98
C LEU A 228 -1.80 30.08 -8.29
N GLN A 229 -0.47 30.12 -8.18
CA GLN A 229 0.34 31.27 -8.58
C GLN A 229 0.21 31.56 -10.08
N LEU A 230 0.24 30.54 -10.93
CA LEU A 230 0.02 30.69 -12.38
C LEU A 230 -1.38 31.25 -12.67
N LEU A 231 -2.41 30.75 -11.99
CA LEU A 231 -3.78 31.25 -12.15
C LEU A 231 -3.88 32.72 -11.74
N ARG A 232 -3.31 33.09 -10.58
CA ARG A 232 -3.28 34.48 -10.12
C ARG A 232 -2.56 35.38 -11.13
N PHE A 233 -1.42 34.93 -11.64
CA PHE A 233 -0.67 35.69 -12.65
C PHE A 233 -1.50 35.94 -13.91
N GLU A 234 -2.15 34.90 -14.45
CA GLU A 234 -2.98 35.02 -15.66
C GLU A 234 -4.22 35.91 -15.43
N LEU A 235 -4.89 35.80 -14.28
CA LEU A 235 -6.05 36.63 -13.92
C LEU A 235 -5.71 38.11 -13.72
N HIS A 236 -4.48 38.43 -13.25
CA HIS A 236 -4.03 39.81 -13.02
C HIS A 236 -3.27 40.41 -14.21
N SER A 237 -3.12 39.68 -15.31
CA SER A 237 -2.54 40.20 -16.55
C SER A 237 -3.43 41.29 -17.15
N GLU A 238 -2.84 42.30 -17.79
CA GLU A 238 -3.59 43.34 -18.53
C GLU A 238 -4.49 42.73 -19.63
N LYS A 239 -4.08 41.57 -20.17
CA LYS A 239 -4.82 40.80 -21.17
C LYS A 239 -4.77 39.32 -20.81
N PRO A 240 -5.70 38.84 -19.96
CA PRO A 240 -5.74 37.43 -19.55
C PRO A 240 -5.93 36.49 -20.75
N GLU A 241 -5.08 35.47 -20.86
CA GLU A 241 -5.25 34.42 -21.88
C GLU A 241 -6.29 33.41 -21.40
N MET A 242 -7.56 33.64 -21.77
CA MET A 242 -8.70 32.86 -21.25
C MET A 242 -8.55 31.34 -21.45
N GLU A 243 -7.89 30.89 -22.51
CA GLU A 243 -7.62 29.46 -22.72
C GLU A 243 -6.73 28.87 -21.61
N ARG A 244 -5.70 29.59 -21.17
CA ARG A 244 -4.83 29.17 -20.06
C ARG A 244 -5.57 29.17 -18.74
N VAL A 245 -6.36 30.21 -18.47
CA VAL A 245 -7.20 30.29 -17.27
C VAL A 245 -8.12 29.07 -17.22
N LEU A 246 -8.84 28.77 -18.30
CA LEU A 246 -9.73 27.59 -18.37
C LEU A 246 -8.97 26.27 -18.18
N LYS A 247 -7.76 26.15 -18.73
CA LYS A 247 -6.91 24.96 -18.54
C LYS A 247 -6.50 24.78 -17.08
N LEU A 248 -6.07 25.85 -16.41
CA LEU A 248 -5.71 25.84 -14.99
C LEU A 248 -6.91 25.49 -14.10
N LEU A 249 -8.06 26.10 -14.35
CA LEU A 249 -9.31 25.80 -13.65
C LEU A 249 -9.74 24.34 -13.84
N LYS A 250 -9.60 23.80 -15.05
CA LYS A 250 -9.86 22.38 -15.33
C LYS A 250 -8.93 21.46 -14.55
N SER A 251 -7.65 21.82 -14.41
CA SER A 251 -6.69 21.07 -13.58
C SER A 251 -7.11 21.06 -12.11
N PHE A 252 -7.47 22.22 -11.54
CA PHE A 252 -7.96 22.30 -10.16
C PHE A 252 -9.23 21.48 -9.95
N HIS A 253 -10.21 21.61 -10.84
CA HIS A 253 -11.45 20.83 -10.76
C HIS A 253 -11.18 19.32 -10.84
N CYS A 254 -10.23 18.90 -11.67
CA CYS A 254 -9.82 17.51 -11.73
C CYS A 254 -9.23 17.07 -10.38
N ILE A 255 -8.24 17.81 -9.85
CA ILE A 255 -7.58 17.42 -8.59
C ILE A 255 -8.58 17.39 -7.43
N GLU A 256 -9.40 18.42 -7.28
CA GLU A 256 -10.46 18.50 -6.25
C GLU A 256 -11.44 17.32 -6.32
N ARG A 257 -11.84 16.93 -7.54
CA ARG A 257 -12.78 15.82 -7.74
C ARG A 257 -12.20 14.46 -7.32
N TYR A 258 -10.88 14.28 -7.43
CA TYR A 258 -10.25 13.00 -7.16
C TYR A 258 -9.57 12.92 -5.80
N ILE A 259 -9.06 14.04 -5.26
CA ILE A 259 -8.22 14.10 -4.06
C ILE A 259 -8.92 14.92 -2.98
N VAL A 260 -9.47 14.24 -1.98
CA VAL A 260 -10.19 14.87 -0.87
C VAL A 260 -9.27 14.96 0.35
N ILE A 261 -8.34 15.91 0.31
CA ILE A 261 -7.47 16.25 1.44
C ILE A 261 -7.59 17.75 1.75
N GLU A 262 -7.34 18.11 3.01
CA GLU A 262 -7.45 19.49 3.51
C GLU A 262 -6.72 20.51 2.63
N ASP A 263 -5.47 20.21 2.23
CA ASP A 263 -4.66 21.10 1.39
C ASP A 263 -5.33 21.39 0.04
N VAL A 264 -5.93 20.37 -0.59
CA VAL A 264 -6.65 20.50 -1.87
C VAL A 264 -7.95 21.30 -1.69
N VAL A 265 -8.69 21.04 -0.61
CA VAL A 265 -9.95 21.75 -0.30
C VAL A 265 -9.67 23.24 -0.08
N ASN A 266 -8.66 23.58 0.72
CA ASN A 266 -8.27 24.96 1.00
C ASN A 266 -7.85 25.71 -0.28
N ILE A 267 -7.09 25.05 -1.16
CA ILE A 267 -6.67 25.65 -2.43
C ILE A 267 -7.85 25.78 -3.39
N ALA A 268 -8.75 24.81 -3.45
CA ALA A 268 -9.95 24.89 -4.27
C ALA A 268 -10.87 26.05 -3.83
N GLU A 269 -11.03 26.27 -2.52
CA GLU A 269 -11.74 27.43 -1.97
C GLU A 269 -11.09 28.75 -2.37
N GLU A 270 -9.76 28.84 -2.26
CA GLU A 270 -9.01 30.03 -2.68
C GLU A 270 -9.17 30.30 -4.18
N VAL A 271 -9.12 29.26 -5.03
CA VAL A 271 -9.38 29.39 -6.47
C VAL A 271 -10.79 29.95 -6.72
N ARG A 272 -11.81 29.46 -6.01
CA ARG A 272 -13.19 29.98 -6.14
C ARG A 272 -13.29 31.45 -5.71
N ASN A 273 -12.55 31.87 -4.68
CA ASN A 273 -12.49 33.26 -4.25
C ASN A 273 -11.80 34.17 -5.27
N GLN A 274 -10.74 33.70 -5.94
CA GLN A 274 -10.07 34.48 -6.99
C GLN A 274 -10.99 34.69 -8.21
N ILE A 275 -11.78 33.69 -8.57
CA ILE A 275 -12.74 33.77 -9.69
C ILE A 275 -13.91 34.71 -9.35
N SER A 276 -14.39 34.75 -8.09
CA SER A 276 -15.52 35.61 -7.74
C SER A 276 -15.18 37.10 -7.73
N ILE A 277 -13.89 37.44 -7.65
CA ILE A 277 -13.37 38.81 -7.71
C ILE A 277 -13.21 39.29 -9.16
N PHE A 278 -13.01 38.36 -10.10
CA PHE A 278 -12.75 38.62 -11.52
C PHE A 278 -14.05 38.64 -12.35
#